data_AF-A0A2M7R0S3-F1
#
_entry.id   AF-A0A2M7R0S3-F1
#
_cell.length_a   1.000
_cell.length_b   1.000
_cell.length_c   1.000
_cell.angle_alpha   90.00
_cell.angle_beta   90.00
_cell.angle_gamma   90.00
#
_symmetry.space_group_name_H-M   'P 1'
#
loop_
_entity.id
_entity.type
_entity.pdbx_description
1 polymer ?
#
loop_
_entity_poly.entity_id
_entity_poly.type
_entity_poly.pdbx_seq_one_letter_code
_entity_poly.pdbx_strand_id
1 'polypeptide(L)' 'MNPDILCDKIRNRVDYVFIDRLNYVTKTINIYNRLGLQKWLDRDFTDNIIKRLKRGFDRKNVKLCVILLYTLTNFF' A
#
# COMPACT_ATOMS: atom_id res chain seq x y z
N MET A 1 -4.72 -11.65 -0.63
CA MET A 1 -4.45 -11.28 0.76
C MET A 1 -5.75 -10.75 1.37
N ASN A 2 -6.08 -11.15 2.61
CA ASN A 2 -7.20 -10.59 3.36
C ASN A 2 -6.63 -9.58 4.40
N PRO A 3 -6.89 -8.26 4.24
CA PRO A 3 -6.40 -7.23 5.15
C PRO A 3 -6.79 -7.45 6.61
N ASP A 4 -8.01 -7.91 6.86
CA ASP A 4 -8.58 -7.98 8.21
C ASP A 4 -7.87 -9.09 9.01
N ILE A 5 -7.62 -10.24 8.38
CA ILE A 5 -6.86 -11.36 8.97
C ILE A 5 -5.42 -10.92 9.30
N LEU A 6 -4.80 -10.11 8.43
CA LEU A 6 -3.45 -9.60 8.69
C LEU A 6 -3.47 -8.67 9.92
N CYS A 7 -4.42 -7.75 9.97
CA CYS A 7 -4.59 -6.84 11.10
C CYS A 7 -4.71 -7.62 12.41
N ASP A 8 -5.59 -8.63 12.48
CA ASP A 8 -5.78 -9.40 13.71
C ASP A 8 -4.50 -10.12 14.16
N LYS A 9 -3.71 -10.65 13.21
CA LYS A 9 -2.46 -11.35 13.53
C LYS A 9 -1.38 -10.44 14.12
N ILE A 10 -1.32 -9.18 13.71
CA ILE A 10 -0.20 -8.30 14.05
C ILE A 10 -0.58 -7.07 14.89
N ARG A 11 -1.87 -6.79 15.10
CA ARG A 11 -2.37 -5.60 15.82
C ARG A 11 -1.69 -5.35 17.16
N ASN A 12 -1.43 -6.41 17.93
CA ASN A 12 -0.83 -6.29 19.26
C ASN A 12 0.71 -6.18 19.25
N ARG A 13 1.35 -6.34 18.08
CA ARG A 13 2.82 -6.35 17.92
C ARG A 13 3.34 -5.17 17.12
N VAL A 14 2.46 -4.23 16.78
CA VAL A 14 2.79 -3.14 15.87
C VAL A 14 2.43 -1.81 16.53
N ASP A 15 3.40 -0.91 16.59
CA ASP A 15 3.23 0.46 17.10
C ASP A 15 2.96 1.45 15.96
N TYR A 16 3.51 1.18 14.78
CA TYR A 16 3.40 2.02 13.58
C TYR A 16 3.19 1.18 12.34
N VAL A 17 2.29 1.62 11.46
CA VAL A 17 2.04 0.97 10.17
C VAL A 17 2.39 1.95 9.05
N PHE A 18 3.35 1.56 8.23
CA PHE A 18 3.69 2.26 7.00
C PHE A 18 3.04 1.55 5.82
N ILE A 19 2.21 2.27 5.09
CA ILE A 19 1.63 1.81 3.82
C ILE A 19 2.29 2.63 2.73
N ASP A 20 3.12 2.01 1.91
CA ASP A 20 3.72 2.66 0.75
C ASP A 20 2.88 2.37 -0.51
N ARG A 21 2.45 3.43 -1.18
CA ARG A 21 1.89 3.35 -2.52
C ARG A 21 3.00 3.63 -3.51
N LEU A 22 3.61 2.57 -4.00
CA LEU A 22 4.62 2.65 -5.05
C LEU A 22 4.06 3.36 -6.29
N ASN A 23 4.87 4.25 -6.84
CA ASN A 23 4.68 4.74 -8.20
C ASN A 23 5.23 3.67 -9.16
N TYR A 24 4.34 2.98 -9.87
CA TYR A 24 4.73 1.83 -10.68
C TYR A 24 5.51 2.26 -11.93
N VAL A 25 6.84 2.18 -11.87
CA VAL A 25 7.70 2.24 -13.06
C VAL A 25 7.45 1.01 -13.96
N THR A 26 7.66 1.15 -15.26
CA THR A 26 7.41 0.11 -16.27
C THR A 26 8.01 -1.26 -15.93
N LYS A 27 9.19 -1.29 -15.31
CA LYS A 27 9.84 -2.53 -14.84
C LYS A 27 8.99 -3.25 -13.77
N THR A 28 8.42 -2.51 -12.82
CA THR A 28 7.57 -3.05 -11.75
C THR A 28 6.24 -3.57 -12.31
N ILE A 29 5.63 -2.85 -13.26
CA ILE A 29 4.41 -3.30 -13.95
C ILE A 29 4.65 -4.66 -14.63
N ASN A 30 5.77 -4.81 -15.34
CA ASN A 30 6.09 -6.07 -16.03
C ASN A 30 6.26 -7.25 -15.07
N ILE A 31 6.86 -7.03 -13.90
CA ILE A 31 6.98 -8.08 -12.87
C ILE A 31 5.59 -8.49 -12.38
N TYR A 32 4.72 -7.52 -12.08
CA TYR A 32 3.38 -7.80 -11.58
C TYR A 32 2.54 -8.55 -12.62
N ASN A 33 2.67 -8.20 -13.90
CA ASN A 33 2.02 -8.91 -15.00
C ASN A 33 2.52 -10.35 -15.11
N ARG A 34 3.83 -10.58 -15.05
CA ARG A 34 4.44 -11.92 -15.12
C ARG A 34 4.05 -12.81 -13.94
N LEU A 35 3.82 -12.23 -12.77
CA LEU A 35 3.44 -12.95 -11.56
C LEU A 35 1.93 -13.12 -11.39
N GLY A 36 1.11 -12.67 -12.34
CA GLY A 36 -0.37 -12.74 -12.22
C GLY A 36 -0.92 -11.84 -11.10
N LEU A 37 -0.21 -10.75 -10.81
CA LEU A 37 -0.53 -9.78 -9.76
C LEU A 37 -1.16 -8.50 -10.32
N GLN A 38 -1.77 -8.54 -11.51
CA GLN A 38 -2.29 -7.34 -12.20
C GLN A 38 -3.32 -6.59 -11.36
N LYS A 39 -4.10 -7.28 -10.53
CA LYS A 39 -5.06 -6.65 -9.59
C LYS A 39 -4.41 -5.66 -8.62
N TRP A 40 -3.12 -5.80 -8.33
CA TRP A 40 -2.41 -4.86 -7.46
C TRP A 40 -2.00 -3.57 -8.19
N LEU A 41 -2.07 -3.57 -9.53
CA LEU A 41 -1.94 -2.37 -10.35
C LEU A 41 -3.24 -1.56 -10.40
N ASP A 42 -4.37 -2.17 -10.05
CA ASP A 42 -5.67 -1.52 -9.97
C ASP A 42 -5.72 -0.58 -8.74
N ARG A 43 -6.01 0.68 -9.01
CA ARG A 43 -6.06 1.73 -7.99
C ARG A 43 -7.22 1.54 -7.03
N ASP A 44 -8.40 1.19 -7.51
CA ASP A 44 -9.59 1.00 -6.68
C ASP A 44 -9.44 -0.23 -5.79
N PHE A 45 -8.83 -1.30 -6.32
CA PHE A 45 -8.47 -2.47 -5.54
C PHE A 45 -7.53 -2.09 -4.39
N THR A 46 -6.42 -1.41 -4.70
CA THR A 46 -5.45 -1.02 -3.68
C THR A 46 -6.02 0.00 -2.68
N ASP A 47 -6.84 0.95 -3.12
CA ASP A 47 -7.53 1.91 -2.26
C ASP A 47 -8.47 1.21 -1.26
N ASN A 48 -9.22 0.19 -1.72
CA ASN A 48 -10.06 -0.61 -0.85
C ASN A 48 -9.23 -1.38 0.20
N ILE A 49 -8.11 -1.99 -0.20
CA ILE A 49 -7.19 -2.67 0.73
C ILE A 49 -6.66 -1.70 1.79
N ILE A 50 -6.21 -0.51 1.37
CA ILE A 50 -5.68 0.52 2.27
C ILE A 50 -6.76 0.99 3.26
N LYS A 51 -7.99 1.19 2.79
CA LYS A 51 -9.14 1.56 3.64
C LYS A 51 -9.40 0.51 4.73
N ARG A 52 -9.36 -0.78 4.37
CA ARG A 52 -9.53 -1.88 5.32
C ARG A 52 -8.38 -1.98 6.31
N LEU A 53 -7.14 -1.81 5.87
CA LEU A 53 -5.97 -1.78 6.75
C LEU A 53 -6.05 -0.61 7.75
N LYS A 54 -6.40 0.60 7.30
CA LYS A 54 -6.62 1.76 8.17
C LYS A 54 -7.66 1.45 9.25
N ARG A 55 -8.80 0.85 8.87
CA ARG A 55 -9.84 0.43 9.82
C ARG A 55 -9.34 -0.65 10.79
N GLY A 56 -8.59 -1.63 10.31
CA GLY A 56 -8.03 -2.69 11.16
C GLY A 56 -7.01 -2.19 12.18
N PHE A 57 -6.35 -1.06 11.88
CA PHE A 57 -5.36 -0.42 12.75
C PHE A 57 -5.82 0.91 13.35
N ASP A 58 -7.13 1.16 13.47
CA ASP A 58 -7.75 2.45 13.90
C ASP A 58 -7.23 3.05 15.23
N ARG A 59 -6.54 2.25 16.06
CA ARG A 59 -5.90 2.68 17.32
C ARG A 59 -4.38 2.80 17.25
N LYS A 60 -3.80 2.67 16.07
CA LYS A 60 -2.36 2.72 15.80
C LYS A 60 -2.06 3.85 14.82
N ASN A 61 -0.85 4.38 14.88
CA ASN A 61 -0.41 5.41 13.97
C ASN A 61 -0.17 4.81 12.57
N VAL A 62 -1.17 4.91 11.70
CA VAL A 62 -1.09 4.47 10.30
C VAL A 62 -0.69 5.65 9.41
N LYS A 63 0.51 5.60 8.83
CA LYS A 63 0.97 6.60 7.85
C LYS A 63 0.92 6.00 6.44
N LEU A 64 0.16 6.66 5.57
CA LEU A 64 0.18 6.39 4.14
C LEU A 64 1.26 7.26 3.51
N CYS A 65 2.33 6.64 3.01
CA CYS A 65 3.31 7.30 2.17
C CYS A 65 2.88 7.11 0.71
N VAL A 66 2.70 8.21 0.00
CA VAL A 66 2.57 8.18 -1.46
C VAL A 66 3.83 8.85 -1.98
N ILE A 67 4.75 8.06 -2.54
CA ILE A 67 5.91 8.62 -3.23
C ILE A 67 5.39 9.18 -4.55
N LEU A 68 4.85 10.40 -4.48
CA LEU A 68 4.61 11.22 -5.64
C LEU A 68 5.98 11.55 -6.24
N LEU A 69 6.16 11.30 -7.55
CA LEU A 69 7.25 11.86 -8.34
C LEU A 69 7.33 13.41 -8.28
N TYR A 70 6.41 14.08 -7.58
CA TYR A 70 6.38 15.54 -7.38
C TYR A 70 7.57 16.11 -6.60
N THR A 71 8.36 15.29 -5.90
CA THR A 71 9.62 15.73 -5.29
C THR A 71 10.81 15.75 -6.24
N LEU A 72 10.67 15.24 -7.48
CA LEU A 72 11.71 15.34 -8.52
C LEU A 72 11.38 16.36 -9.61
N THR A 73 10.14 16.85 -9.72
CA THR A 73 9.75 17.91 -10.66
C THR A 73 9.67 19.32 -10.05
N ASN A 74 9.86 19.47 -8.73
CA ASN A 74 10.00 20.80 -8.08
C ASN A 74 11.45 21.10 -7.64
N PHE A 75 12.42 20.29 -8.08
CA PHE A 75 13.85 20.45 -7.77
C PHE A 75 14.74 20.50 -9.03
N PHE A 76 14.15 20.65 -10.22
CA PHE A 76 14.83 21.00 -11.47
C PHE A 76 14.11 22.17 -12.13
#